data_AF-A0A150S2W9-F1
#
_entry.id   AF-A0A150S2W9-F1
#
_cell.length_a   1.000
_cell.length_b   1.000
_cell.length_c   1.000
_cell.angle_alpha   90.00
_cell.angle_beta   90.00
_cell.angle_gamma   90.00
#
_symmetry.space_group_name_H-M   'P 1'
#
loop_
_entity.id
_entity.type
_entity.pdbx_description
1 polymer ?
#
loop_
_entity_poly.entity_id
_entity_poly.type
_entity_poly.pdbx_seq_one_letter_code
_entity_poly.pdbx_strand_id
1 'polypeptide(L)'
;MSETRHDTGALSALAQELLQRLGNHRSVEWTVPSSELQRELATMRWPCSGAVLRAEMLTGGLCRTPSGVFGVHASLRYLRGEVPWDRDDLQEYGSRADPRDASQTLLPLWMLDDPRVWLAQDGCVFYGSHVDGPEYFTLAFEDVCHHWEVMAILDGYVVAYQRPHIVPRPRLEASCFVGDAVARELGISAFAPGTRGRTRAWTGPGVNVVELDIAGFKQGTDVVSDSVEGVVLAAAQALDAGGAARITSPEPLDADLLRELPVCIGQERPFSACHVYRWGKFSSYEDDRYRRRHRS
;
A
#
# COMPACT_ATOMS: atom_id res chain seq x y z
N MET A 1 23.82 -25.58 -6.34
CA MET A 1 23.57 -24.13 -6.23
C MET A 1 22.39 -23.98 -5.30
N SER A 2 22.63 -23.41 -4.11
CA SER A 2 21.62 -23.29 -3.06
C SER A 2 20.62 -22.21 -3.46
N GLU A 3 19.36 -22.57 -3.70
CA GLU A 3 18.26 -21.63 -3.70
C GLU A 3 18.24 -20.94 -2.32
N THR A 4 18.63 -19.67 -2.28
CA THR A 4 18.32 -18.79 -1.16
C THR A 4 16.80 -18.66 -1.13
N ARG A 5 16.14 -19.54 -0.39
CA ARG A 5 14.78 -19.28 0.09
C ARG A 5 14.84 -17.93 0.79
N HIS A 6 14.27 -16.91 0.16
CA HIS A 6 13.98 -15.65 0.84
C HIS A 6 13.21 -16.01 2.11
N ASP A 7 13.71 -15.54 3.25
CA ASP A 7 13.01 -15.67 4.52
C ASP A 7 11.79 -14.76 4.42
N THR A 8 10.65 -15.33 4.00
CA THR A 8 9.38 -14.61 3.80
C THR A 8 8.81 -14.05 5.11
N GLY A 9 9.53 -14.18 6.24
CA GLY A 9 9.12 -13.69 7.56
C GLY A 9 9.89 -12.47 8.06
N ALA A 10 10.73 -11.81 7.25
CA ALA A 10 11.48 -10.63 7.69
C ALA A 10 11.36 -9.47 6.69
N LEU A 11 11.25 -8.24 7.21
CA LEU A 11 11.36 -7.03 6.40
C LEU A 11 12.73 -6.98 5.73
N SER A 12 12.77 -6.64 4.45
CA SER A 12 14.02 -6.35 3.73
C SER A 12 14.80 -5.22 4.39
N ALA A 13 16.13 -5.25 4.23
CA ALA A 13 17.01 -4.23 4.79
C ALA A 13 16.63 -2.80 4.34
N LEU A 14 16.19 -2.65 3.08
CA LEU A 14 15.71 -1.38 2.55
C LEU A 14 14.45 -0.90 3.29
N ALA A 15 13.45 -1.77 3.47
CA ALA A 15 12.24 -1.40 4.21
C ALA A 15 12.55 -1.03 5.67
N GLN A 16 13.46 -1.76 6.33
CA GLN A 16 13.89 -1.43 7.69
C GLN A 16 14.57 -0.05 7.76
N GLU A 17 15.47 0.25 6.82
CA GLU A 17 16.12 1.56 6.73
C GLU A 17 15.09 2.68 6.53
N LEU A 18 14.15 2.49 5.60
CA LEU A 18 13.11 3.48 5.29
C LEU A 18 12.19 3.74 6.49
N LEU A 19 11.71 2.68 7.15
CA LEU A 19 10.89 2.83 8.36
C LEU A 19 11.66 3.59 9.44
N GLN A 20 12.93 3.27 9.66
CA GLN A 20 13.76 3.99 10.62
C GLN A 20 13.93 5.47 10.25
N ARG A 21 14.20 5.77 8.97
CA ARG A 21 14.35 7.15 8.47
C ARG A 21 13.07 7.95 8.57
N LEU A 22 11.92 7.31 8.38
CA LEU A 22 10.59 7.90 8.54
C LEU A 22 10.19 8.09 10.00
N GLY A 23 10.99 7.61 10.96
CA GLY A 23 10.64 7.62 12.38
C GLY A 23 9.56 6.61 12.76
N ASN A 24 9.24 5.67 11.87
CA ASN A 24 8.30 4.60 12.14
C ASN A 24 8.99 3.56 13.01
N HIS A 25 8.62 3.56 14.28
CA HIS A 25 9.18 2.66 15.28
C HIS A 25 8.08 1.85 15.93
N ARG A 26 8.45 0.65 16.37
CA ARG A 26 7.57 -0.19 17.15
C ARG A 26 7.38 0.41 18.54
N SER A 27 6.13 0.70 18.89
CA SER A 27 5.78 1.12 20.24
C SER A 27 5.49 -0.09 21.13
N VAL A 28 6.21 -0.17 22.25
CA VAL A 28 6.06 -1.27 23.23
C VAL A 28 4.67 -1.23 23.89
N GLU A 29 4.09 -0.04 24.07
CA GLU A 29 2.74 0.13 24.64
C GLU A 29 1.65 -0.61 23.84
N TRP A 30 1.91 -0.83 22.55
CA TRP A 30 0.95 -1.41 21.61
C TRP A 30 1.26 -2.83 21.22
N THR A 31 2.17 -3.49 21.94
CA THR A 31 2.47 -4.91 21.75
C THR A 31 2.60 -5.63 23.07
N VAL A 32 2.33 -6.93 23.06
CA VAL A 32 2.51 -7.80 24.21
C VAL A 32 3.36 -9.02 23.82
N PRO A 33 4.00 -9.71 24.79
CA PRO A 33 4.65 -10.99 24.53
C PRO A 33 3.68 -12.02 23.92
N SER A 34 4.21 -12.96 23.13
CA SER A 34 3.39 -13.94 22.40
C SER A 34 2.48 -14.77 23.32
N SER A 35 2.93 -15.11 24.53
CA SER A 35 2.14 -15.86 25.51
C SER A 35 0.95 -15.07 26.05
N GLU A 36 1.08 -13.75 26.12
CA GLU A 36 0.01 -12.84 26.51
C GLU A 36 -0.97 -12.63 25.35
N LEU A 37 -0.48 -12.40 24.13
CA LEU A 37 -1.34 -12.31 22.94
C LEU A 37 -2.16 -13.61 22.76
N GLN A 38 -1.55 -14.78 22.95
CA GLN A 38 -2.25 -16.07 22.92
C GLN A 38 -3.43 -16.10 23.90
N ARG A 39 -3.23 -15.57 25.12
CA ARG A 39 -4.26 -15.52 26.16
C ARG A 39 -5.37 -14.53 25.81
N GLU A 40 -5.02 -13.37 25.27
CA GLU A 40 -6.00 -12.37 24.83
C GLU A 40 -6.88 -12.89 23.69
N LEU A 41 -6.27 -13.49 22.66
CA LEU A 41 -6.99 -14.11 21.55
C LEU A 41 -7.91 -15.24 22.05
N ALA A 42 -7.43 -16.10 22.94
CA ALA A 42 -8.23 -17.16 23.53
C ALA A 42 -9.43 -16.61 24.32
N THR A 43 -9.24 -15.54 25.09
CA THR A 43 -10.30 -14.86 25.88
C THR A 43 -11.39 -14.33 24.97
N MET A 44 -11.01 -13.74 23.84
CA MET A 44 -11.94 -13.22 22.83
C MET A 44 -12.52 -14.31 21.90
N ARG A 45 -12.10 -15.57 22.07
CA ARG A 45 -12.43 -16.70 21.17
C ARG A 45 -12.01 -16.45 19.72
N TRP A 46 -10.90 -15.76 19.56
CA TRP A 46 -10.33 -15.40 18.26
C TRP A 46 -9.26 -16.40 17.85
N PRO A 47 -9.06 -16.59 16.54
CA PRO A 47 -8.09 -17.56 16.07
C PRO A 47 -6.68 -17.17 16.49
N CYS A 48 -5.94 -18.17 16.94
CA CYS A 48 -4.58 -18.04 17.38
C CYS A 48 -3.72 -19.05 16.60
N SER A 49 -3.03 -18.56 15.58
CA SER A 49 -2.13 -19.35 14.75
C SER A 49 -0.68 -18.89 14.94
N GLY A 50 0.26 -19.75 14.57
CA GLY A 50 1.67 -19.37 14.54
C GLY A 50 1.94 -18.18 13.60
N ALA A 51 1.18 -18.03 12.51
CA ALA A 51 1.35 -16.91 11.57
C ALA A 51 0.87 -15.59 12.18
N VAL A 52 -0.26 -15.59 12.88
CA VAL A 52 -0.78 -14.42 13.61
C VAL A 52 0.20 -13.96 14.69
N LEU A 53 0.73 -14.90 15.48
CA LEU A 53 1.71 -14.57 16.52
C LEU A 53 3.01 -14.03 15.93
N ARG A 54 3.50 -14.61 14.83
CA ARG A 54 4.68 -14.09 14.12
C ARG A 54 4.44 -12.69 13.58
N ALA A 55 3.28 -12.46 12.97
CA ALA A 55 2.92 -11.15 12.43
C ALA A 55 2.98 -10.05 13.51
N GLU A 56 2.38 -10.31 14.68
CA GLU A 56 2.48 -9.41 15.84
C GLU A 56 3.93 -9.21 16.29
N MET A 57 4.69 -10.29 16.43
CA MET A 57 6.08 -10.19 16.90
C MET A 57 6.96 -9.37 15.97
N LEU A 58 6.72 -9.41 14.66
CA LEU A 58 7.54 -8.76 13.65
C LEU A 58 7.15 -7.30 13.44
N THR A 59 5.85 -7.03 13.40
CA THR A 59 5.32 -5.75 12.89
C THR A 59 4.26 -5.12 13.79
N GLY A 60 3.79 -5.84 14.81
CA GLY A 60 2.91 -5.26 15.83
C GLY A 60 3.58 -4.06 16.49
N GLY A 61 2.78 -3.06 16.81
CA GLY A 61 3.23 -1.80 17.39
C GLY A 61 3.86 -0.82 16.41
N LEU A 62 4.03 -1.15 15.13
CA LEU A 62 4.51 -0.20 14.13
C LEU A 62 3.47 0.87 13.86
N CYS A 63 3.89 2.13 13.88
CA CYS A 63 3.03 3.27 13.60
C CYS A 63 3.46 3.91 12.28
N ARG A 64 2.51 4.14 11.38
CA ARG A 64 2.73 4.88 10.11
C ARG A 64 2.34 6.35 10.23
N THR A 65 1.38 6.65 11.10
CA THR A 65 0.94 8.01 11.43
C THR A 65 0.98 8.20 12.95
N PRO A 66 1.06 9.45 13.45
CA PRO A 66 1.12 9.72 14.89
C PRO A 66 -0.05 9.18 15.69
N SER A 67 -1.16 8.86 15.02
CA SER A 67 -2.42 8.49 15.63
C SER A 67 -2.73 6.98 15.50
N GLY A 68 -2.16 6.25 14.52
CA GLY A 68 -2.50 4.85 14.26
C GLY A 68 -1.37 3.86 14.51
N VAL A 69 -1.69 2.73 15.15
CA VAL A 69 -0.74 1.65 15.43
C VAL A 69 -1.22 0.33 14.83
N PHE A 70 -0.37 -0.32 14.04
CA PHE A 70 -0.63 -1.65 13.49
C PHE A 70 -0.42 -2.73 14.53
N GLY A 71 -1.34 -3.68 14.60
CA GLY A 71 -1.14 -4.88 15.42
C GLY A 71 -2.44 -5.55 15.80
N VAL A 72 -2.34 -6.84 16.06
CA VAL A 72 -3.44 -7.66 16.57
C VAL A 72 -3.77 -7.23 18.00
N HIS A 73 -2.76 -7.02 18.86
CA HIS A 73 -3.00 -6.57 20.24
C HIS A 73 -3.70 -5.21 20.27
N ALA A 74 -3.22 -4.25 19.47
CA ALA A 74 -3.83 -2.93 19.40
C ALA A 74 -5.30 -2.99 18.92
N SER A 75 -5.60 -3.87 17.96
CA SER A 75 -6.96 -4.14 17.49
C SER A 75 -7.85 -4.76 18.58
N LEU A 76 -7.30 -5.65 19.41
CA LEU A 76 -8.03 -6.23 20.54
C LEU A 76 -8.34 -5.19 21.63
N ARG A 77 -7.40 -4.28 21.95
CA ARG A 77 -7.64 -3.16 22.87
C ARG A 77 -8.79 -2.29 22.40
N TYR A 78 -8.83 -2.00 21.09
CA TYR A 78 -9.95 -1.28 20.47
C TYR A 78 -11.29 -1.99 20.65
N LEU A 79 -11.35 -3.29 20.33
CA LEU A 79 -12.59 -4.06 20.43
C LEU A 79 -13.09 -4.22 21.87
N ARG A 80 -12.20 -4.10 22.85
CA ARG A 80 -12.54 -4.04 24.28
C ARG A 80 -12.96 -2.64 24.74
N GLY A 81 -12.90 -1.64 23.86
CA GLY A 81 -13.26 -0.24 24.15
C GLY A 81 -12.22 0.52 24.97
N GLU A 82 -10.98 0.03 25.00
CA GLU A 82 -9.90 0.62 25.81
C GLU A 82 -9.29 1.86 25.17
N VAL A 83 -9.52 2.06 23.86
CA VAL A 83 -8.94 3.16 23.07
C VAL A 83 -10.02 3.78 22.18
N PRO A 84 -10.07 5.13 22.08
CA PRO A 84 -11.05 5.81 21.25
C PRO A 84 -10.75 5.61 19.76
N TRP A 85 -11.82 5.59 18.96
CA TRP A 85 -11.75 5.49 17.50
C TRP A 85 -12.71 6.49 16.89
N ASP A 86 -12.20 7.37 16.04
CA ASP A 86 -12.96 8.49 15.46
C ASP A 86 -13.92 8.09 14.32
N ARG A 87 -14.40 6.83 14.28
CA ARG A 87 -15.35 6.34 13.27
C ARG A 87 -16.38 5.36 13.83
N ASP A 88 -17.63 5.63 13.52
CA ASP A 88 -18.85 4.93 13.98
C ASP A 88 -19.16 3.62 13.23
N ASP A 89 -18.37 3.20 12.24
CA ASP A 89 -18.71 2.12 11.29
C ASP A 89 -18.12 0.73 11.64
N LEU A 90 -17.52 0.56 12.81
CA LEU A 90 -16.74 -0.65 13.15
C LEU A 90 -17.37 -1.59 14.21
N GLN A 91 -18.44 -1.22 14.91
CA GLN A 91 -19.04 -2.12 15.92
C GLN A 91 -19.51 -3.47 15.33
N GLU A 92 -19.77 -3.54 14.02
CA GLU A 92 -20.10 -4.78 13.30
C GLU A 92 -18.85 -5.59 12.86
N TYR A 93 -17.63 -5.03 12.92
CA TYR A 93 -16.38 -5.69 12.50
C TYR A 93 -15.94 -6.82 13.44
N GLY A 94 -16.38 -6.81 14.69
CA GLY A 94 -16.11 -7.87 15.66
C GLY A 94 -16.89 -9.17 15.39
N SER A 95 -17.89 -9.12 14.50
CA SER A 95 -18.80 -10.24 14.24
C SER A 95 -18.66 -10.80 12.83
N ARG A 96 -17.65 -11.67 12.68
CA ARG A 96 -17.64 -12.82 11.77
C ARG A 96 -17.31 -12.54 10.29
N ALA A 97 -16.09 -12.98 9.99
CA ALA A 97 -15.67 -13.71 8.79
C ALA A 97 -15.35 -12.89 7.53
N ASP A 98 -14.47 -13.48 6.70
CA ASP A 98 -14.30 -13.05 5.32
C ASP A 98 -15.71 -12.95 4.70
N PRO A 99 -16.12 -11.79 4.17
CA PRO A 99 -17.47 -11.63 3.62
C PRO A 99 -17.71 -12.57 2.40
N ARG A 100 -16.65 -13.17 1.85
CA ARG A 100 -16.71 -14.20 0.79
C ARG A 100 -16.71 -15.63 1.32
N ASP A 101 -16.22 -15.86 2.54
CA ASP A 101 -16.20 -17.17 3.20
C ASP A 101 -16.41 -17.04 4.71
N ALA A 102 -17.64 -17.30 5.14
CA ALA A 102 -18.06 -17.21 6.55
C ALA A 102 -17.28 -18.17 7.48
N SER A 103 -16.58 -19.17 6.93
CA SER A 103 -15.76 -20.11 7.70
C SER A 103 -14.35 -19.57 7.98
N GLN A 104 -13.86 -18.63 7.17
CA GLN A 104 -12.57 -17.99 7.36
C GLN A 104 -12.69 -16.84 8.35
N THR A 105 -12.14 -17.02 9.56
CA THR A 105 -12.09 -15.94 10.55
C THR A 105 -10.90 -15.05 10.29
N LEU A 106 -11.16 -13.75 10.09
CA LEU A 106 -10.16 -12.72 9.88
C LEU A 106 -10.06 -11.83 11.11
N LEU A 107 -8.84 -11.37 11.40
CA LEU A 107 -8.55 -10.43 12.46
C LEU A 107 -8.43 -9.03 11.83
N PRO A 108 -9.25 -8.04 12.21
CA PRO A 108 -9.02 -6.67 11.79
C PRO A 108 -7.63 -6.22 12.29
N LEU A 109 -6.93 -5.48 11.45
CA LEU A 109 -5.68 -4.81 11.84
C LEU A 109 -5.97 -3.31 11.92
N TRP A 110 -5.72 -2.73 13.09
CA TRP A 110 -5.92 -1.30 13.31
C TRP A 110 -4.96 -0.48 12.44
N MET A 111 -5.53 0.36 11.59
CA MET A 111 -4.89 1.57 11.07
C MET A 111 -5.93 2.69 11.06
N LEU A 112 -5.63 3.84 11.68
CA LEU A 112 -6.60 4.94 11.77
C LEU A 112 -6.98 5.53 10.41
N ASP A 113 -6.07 5.48 9.43
CA ASP A 113 -6.30 6.11 8.13
C ASP A 113 -6.96 5.18 7.10
N ASP A 114 -7.00 3.86 7.36
CA ASP A 114 -7.69 2.89 6.52
C ASP A 114 -8.10 1.59 7.26
N PRO A 115 -9.38 1.43 7.65
CA PRO A 115 -9.87 0.28 8.41
C PRO A 115 -10.07 -1.00 7.58
N ARG A 116 -9.51 -1.05 6.36
CA ARG A 116 -9.81 -2.12 5.39
C ARG A 116 -8.77 -3.24 5.39
N VAL A 117 -7.81 -3.25 6.30
CA VAL A 117 -6.76 -4.26 6.36
C VAL A 117 -7.12 -5.36 7.37
N TRP A 118 -7.01 -6.60 6.92
CA TRP A 118 -7.40 -7.78 7.67
C TRP A 118 -6.33 -8.85 7.62
N LEU A 119 -6.12 -9.57 8.71
CA LEU A 119 -5.16 -10.66 8.83
C LEU A 119 -5.88 -12.00 8.88
N ALA A 120 -5.54 -12.90 7.96
CA ALA A 120 -5.99 -14.28 7.99
C ALA A 120 -5.12 -15.16 8.89
N GLN A 121 -5.66 -16.33 9.25
CA GLN A 121 -4.98 -17.27 10.14
C GLN A 121 -3.69 -17.85 9.54
N ASP A 122 -3.57 -17.89 8.22
CA ASP A 122 -2.36 -18.33 7.52
C ASP A 122 -1.29 -17.23 7.43
N GLY A 123 -1.61 -16.00 7.84
CA GLY A 123 -0.73 -14.84 7.80
C GLY A 123 -0.98 -13.90 6.63
N CYS A 124 -1.80 -14.31 5.66
CA CYS A 124 -2.16 -13.48 4.52
C CYS A 124 -2.89 -12.22 4.96
N VAL A 125 -2.62 -11.12 4.27
CA VAL A 125 -3.30 -9.85 4.51
C VAL A 125 -4.31 -9.60 3.41
N PHE A 126 -5.54 -9.37 3.82
CA PHE A 126 -6.63 -9.02 2.95
C PHE A 126 -6.93 -7.53 3.04
N TYR A 127 -7.43 -6.99 1.94
CA TYR A 127 -7.93 -5.63 1.87
C TYR A 127 -9.40 -5.65 1.46
N GLY A 128 -10.24 -4.91 2.18
CA GLY A 128 -11.64 -4.74 1.84
C GLY A 128 -12.48 -4.19 2.99
N SER A 129 -13.69 -3.75 2.66
CA SER A 129 -14.70 -3.36 3.64
C SER A 129 -15.96 -4.19 3.41
N HIS A 130 -16.56 -4.69 4.50
CA HIS A 130 -17.86 -5.34 4.42
C HIS A 130 -18.96 -4.37 3.93
N VAL A 131 -18.78 -3.06 4.15
CA VAL A 131 -19.70 -1.99 3.70
C VAL A 131 -19.67 -1.82 2.18
N ASP A 132 -18.51 -2.01 1.55
CA ASP A 132 -18.36 -1.85 0.11
C ASP A 132 -18.86 -3.08 -0.66
N GLY A 133 -18.95 -4.25 -0.01
CA GLY A 133 -19.46 -5.52 -0.56
C GLY A 133 -18.40 -6.63 -0.58
N PRO A 134 -18.79 -7.92 -0.48
CA PRO A 134 -17.86 -9.07 -0.45
C PRO A 134 -16.90 -9.12 -1.64
N GLU A 135 -17.32 -8.65 -2.82
CA GLU A 135 -16.52 -8.60 -4.04
C GLU A 135 -15.34 -7.62 -4.00
N TYR A 136 -15.35 -6.67 -3.05
CA TYR A 136 -14.25 -5.73 -2.82
C TYR A 136 -13.29 -6.21 -1.73
N PHE A 137 -13.51 -7.41 -1.21
CA PHE A 137 -12.60 -8.10 -0.34
C PHE A 137 -11.62 -8.94 -1.16
N THR A 138 -10.32 -8.65 -1.07
CA THR A 138 -9.29 -9.31 -1.87
C THR A 138 -8.08 -9.66 -1.03
N LEU A 139 -7.39 -10.74 -1.43
CA LEU A 139 -6.02 -10.97 -0.96
C LEU A 139 -5.17 -9.79 -1.47
N ALA A 140 -4.47 -9.13 -0.56
CA ALA A 140 -3.74 -7.90 -0.85
C ALA A 140 -2.22 -8.07 -0.68
N PHE A 141 -1.80 -8.76 0.39
CA PHE A 141 -0.39 -9.00 0.68
C PHE A 141 -0.19 -10.46 1.14
N GLU A 142 0.95 -11.08 0.79
CA GLU A 142 1.25 -12.47 1.22
C GLU A 142 1.37 -12.55 2.75
N ASP A 143 1.86 -11.48 3.38
CA ASP A 143 1.96 -11.33 4.82
C ASP A 143 2.09 -9.85 5.24
N VAL A 144 2.20 -9.65 6.55
CA VAL A 144 2.37 -8.32 7.16
C VAL A 144 3.72 -7.68 6.87
N CYS A 145 4.78 -8.47 6.66
CA CYS A 145 6.08 -7.92 6.29
C CYS A 145 5.97 -7.30 4.90
N HIS A 146 5.41 -8.02 3.93
CA HIS A 146 5.16 -7.49 2.60
C HIS A 146 4.28 -6.22 2.63
N HIS A 147 3.20 -6.21 3.42
CA HIS A 147 2.40 -5.00 3.61
C HIS A 147 3.27 -3.81 4.03
N TRP A 148 4.11 -4.01 5.06
CA TRP A 148 4.98 -2.97 5.59
C TRP A 148 6.13 -2.58 4.67
N GLU A 149 6.66 -3.49 3.86
CA GLU A 149 7.64 -3.17 2.82
C GLU A 149 7.04 -2.25 1.76
N VAL A 150 5.83 -2.58 1.29
CA VAL A 150 5.09 -1.71 0.36
C VAL A 150 4.87 -0.36 1.02
N MET A 151 4.34 -0.30 2.24
CA MET A 151 4.10 0.98 2.91
C MET A 151 5.39 1.78 3.13
N ALA A 152 6.51 1.14 3.47
CA ALA A 152 7.80 1.82 3.69
C ALA A 152 8.36 2.43 2.40
N ILE A 153 8.27 1.72 1.28
CA ILE A 153 8.69 2.23 -0.04
C ILE A 153 7.74 3.35 -0.47
N LEU A 154 6.44 3.14 -0.24
CA LEU A 154 5.43 4.13 -0.56
C LEU A 154 5.63 5.42 0.25
N ASP A 155 5.98 5.36 1.53
CA ASP A 155 6.18 6.57 2.34
C ASP A 155 7.57 7.19 2.16
N GLY A 156 8.60 6.35 2.06
CA GLY A 156 10.01 6.77 2.02
C GLY A 156 10.41 7.48 0.74
N TYR A 157 9.71 7.18 -0.35
CA TYR A 157 9.96 7.77 -1.68
C TYR A 157 8.78 8.60 -2.20
N VAL A 158 7.77 8.85 -1.37
CA VAL A 158 6.61 9.71 -1.65
C VAL A 158 5.70 9.18 -2.74
N VAL A 159 5.13 8.05 -2.41
CA VAL A 159 4.02 7.37 -3.06
C VAL A 159 2.91 7.20 -2.01
N ALA A 160 2.44 8.31 -1.43
CA ALA A 160 1.46 8.20 -0.36
C ALA A 160 0.11 7.66 -0.86
N TYR A 161 -0.50 6.83 -0.02
CA TYR A 161 -1.84 6.26 -0.17
C TYR A 161 -2.91 7.38 -0.30
N GLN A 162 -2.68 8.49 0.39
CA GLN A 162 -3.38 9.77 0.17
C GLN A 162 -2.44 10.73 -0.56
N ARG A 163 -2.94 11.40 -1.60
CA ARG A 163 -2.15 12.32 -2.43
C ARG A 163 -1.51 13.41 -1.55
N PRO A 164 -0.19 13.40 -1.34
CA PRO A 164 0.44 14.41 -0.53
C PRO A 164 0.44 15.72 -1.33
N HIS A 165 0.17 16.84 -0.65
CA HIS A 165 0.18 18.16 -1.29
C HIS A 165 1.58 18.61 -1.71
N ILE A 166 2.63 17.93 -1.21
CA ILE A 166 4.05 18.22 -1.46
C ILE A 166 4.78 16.90 -1.74
N VAL A 167 5.51 16.82 -2.86
CA VAL A 167 6.40 15.70 -3.18
C VAL A 167 7.85 16.19 -3.23
N PRO A 168 8.83 15.51 -2.58
CA PRO A 168 10.24 15.91 -2.58
C PRO A 168 10.99 15.48 -3.84
N ARG A 169 10.40 14.62 -4.68
CA ARG A 169 10.97 14.11 -5.93
C ARG A 169 9.89 13.97 -7.00
N PRO A 170 10.26 13.99 -8.29
CA PRO A 170 9.35 13.62 -9.37
C PRO A 170 8.78 12.21 -9.17
N ARG A 171 7.46 12.10 -9.32
CA ARG A 171 6.68 10.88 -9.19
C ARG A 171 5.84 10.68 -10.43
N LEU A 172 5.87 9.49 -11.01
CA LEU A 172 4.91 9.04 -12.00
C LEU A 172 3.87 8.15 -11.34
N GLU A 173 2.63 8.43 -11.68
CA GLU A 173 1.46 7.66 -11.40
C GLU A 173 0.94 7.10 -12.75
N ALA A 174 0.91 5.79 -12.95
CA ALA A 174 0.41 5.14 -14.17
C ALA A 174 -0.78 4.21 -13.90
N SER A 175 -1.74 4.14 -14.82
CA SER A 175 -2.97 3.32 -14.64
C SER A 175 -2.84 1.87 -15.12
N CYS A 176 -1.68 1.47 -15.63
CA CYS A 176 -1.41 0.14 -16.17
C CYS A 176 -0.18 -0.48 -15.48
N PHE A 177 -0.04 -1.81 -15.61
CA PHE A 177 1.10 -2.59 -15.10
C PHE A 177 2.20 -2.65 -16.16
N VAL A 178 3.13 -1.71 -16.08
CA VAL A 178 4.22 -1.53 -17.05
C VAL A 178 5.60 -1.59 -16.39
N GLY A 179 5.68 -2.04 -15.14
CA GLY A 179 6.89 -2.14 -14.33
C GLY A 179 8.01 -2.82 -15.09
N ASP A 180 7.82 -4.03 -15.59
CA ASP A 180 8.85 -4.76 -16.36
C ASP A 180 9.37 -3.99 -17.58
N ALA A 181 8.49 -3.26 -18.29
CA ALA A 181 8.89 -2.43 -19.43
C ALA A 181 9.69 -1.21 -18.97
N VAL A 182 9.20 -0.53 -17.92
CA VAL A 182 9.88 0.59 -17.28
C VAL A 182 11.26 0.17 -16.75
N ALA A 183 11.39 -1.01 -16.16
CA ALA A 183 12.66 -1.48 -15.65
C ALA A 183 13.69 -1.76 -16.75
N ARG A 184 13.23 -2.36 -17.85
CA ARG A 184 14.09 -2.63 -19.01
C ARG A 184 14.67 -1.33 -19.58
N GLU A 185 13.83 -0.31 -19.75
CA GLU A 185 14.25 0.97 -20.34
C GLU A 185 15.11 1.81 -19.39
N LEU A 186 14.84 1.76 -18.09
CA LEU A 186 15.65 2.44 -17.08
C LEU A 186 16.93 1.70 -16.71
N GLY A 187 17.17 0.51 -17.27
CA GLY A 187 18.37 -0.29 -16.99
C GLY A 187 18.46 -0.77 -15.55
N ILE A 188 17.33 -0.94 -14.87
CA ILE A 188 17.26 -1.40 -13.47
C ILE A 188 16.98 -2.90 -13.42
N SER A 189 17.40 -3.55 -12.33
CA SER A 189 17.24 -4.99 -12.14
C SER A 189 15.76 -5.41 -12.24
N ALA A 190 15.52 -6.51 -12.96
CA ALA A 190 14.18 -7.08 -13.08
C ALA A 190 13.58 -7.41 -11.70
N PHE A 191 12.28 -7.14 -11.56
CA PHE A 191 11.54 -7.30 -10.32
C PHE A 191 11.33 -8.77 -9.96
N ALA A 192 11.24 -9.08 -8.67
CA ALA A 192 10.86 -10.42 -8.24
C ALA A 192 9.44 -10.73 -8.76
N PRO A 193 9.23 -11.82 -9.53
CA PRO A 193 7.93 -12.16 -10.07
C PRO A 193 6.95 -12.43 -8.93
N GLY A 194 5.83 -11.72 -8.93
CA GLY A 194 4.79 -11.86 -7.91
C GLY A 194 4.28 -13.29 -7.81
N THR A 195 4.17 -13.82 -6.59
CA THR A 195 3.43 -15.07 -6.40
C THR A 195 1.93 -14.79 -6.53
N ARG A 196 1.31 -15.49 -7.48
CA ARG A 196 -0.13 -15.69 -7.72
C ARG A 196 -1.13 -14.69 -7.13
N GLY A 197 -1.03 -13.44 -7.60
CA GLY A 197 -2.14 -12.72 -8.23
C GLY A 197 -2.47 -11.36 -7.62
N ARG A 198 -2.34 -10.22 -8.30
CA ARG A 198 -1.92 -9.93 -9.69
C ARG A 198 -1.45 -8.46 -9.79
N THR A 199 -0.46 -7.98 -9.05
CA THR A 199 0.93 -7.84 -9.55
C THR A 199 1.77 -7.17 -8.44
N ARG A 200 3.07 -7.47 -8.37
CA ARG A 200 4.08 -6.91 -7.45
C ARG A 200 5.33 -6.53 -8.26
N ALA A 201 5.95 -5.39 -7.97
CA ALA A 201 7.31 -5.05 -8.43
C ALA A 201 7.97 -3.98 -7.53
N TRP A 202 9.30 -4.02 -7.31
CA TRP A 202 10.11 -3.06 -6.51
C TRP A 202 11.56 -2.88 -6.96
N THR A 203 12.10 -1.65 -6.99
CA THR A 203 13.52 -1.41 -7.34
C THR A 203 14.13 -0.29 -6.53
N GLY A 204 15.46 -0.33 -6.35
CA GLY A 204 16.25 0.38 -5.34
C GLY A 204 17.01 1.63 -5.85
N PRO A 205 18.30 1.85 -5.49
CA PRO A 205 18.89 3.19 -5.47
C PRO A 205 18.77 3.95 -6.81
N GLY A 206 18.25 5.18 -6.76
CA GLY A 206 18.06 6.05 -7.92
C GLY A 206 16.64 6.05 -8.50
N VAL A 207 15.98 4.88 -8.63
CA VAL A 207 14.62 4.75 -9.18
C VAL A 207 13.88 3.61 -8.46
N ASN A 208 12.71 3.91 -7.91
CA ASN A 208 11.79 2.95 -7.33
C ASN A 208 10.53 2.83 -8.18
N VAL A 209 10.09 1.60 -8.44
CA VAL A 209 8.90 1.28 -9.24
C VAL A 209 8.06 0.32 -8.40
N VAL A 210 6.78 0.61 -8.22
CA VAL A 210 5.83 -0.19 -7.45
C VAL A 210 4.60 -0.49 -8.28
N GLU A 211 4.28 -1.76 -8.47
CA GLU A 211 3.05 -2.19 -9.14
C GLU A 211 2.02 -2.69 -8.13
N LEU A 212 0.80 -2.15 -8.18
CA LEU A 212 -0.30 -2.48 -7.26
C LEU A 212 -1.61 -2.75 -8.02
N ASP A 213 -2.15 -3.96 -7.84
CA ASP A 213 -3.49 -4.35 -8.32
C ASP A 213 -4.39 -4.75 -7.15
N ILE A 214 -4.70 -3.78 -6.31
CA ILE A 214 -5.50 -4.01 -5.10
C ILE A 214 -6.72 -3.10 -5.17
N ALA A 215 -7.92 -3.68 -5.08
CA ALA A 215 -9.16 -2.91 -5.03
C ALA A 215 -9.12 -1.91 -3.87
N GLY A 216 -9.47 -0.65 -4.12
CA GLY A 216 -9.38 0.43 -3.13
C GLY A 216 -8.00 1.06 -2.95
N PHE A 217 -6.95 0.46 -3.50
CA PHE A 217 -5.72 1.17 -3.83
C PHE A 217 -5.80 1.74 -5.24
N LYS A 218 -4.85 2.62 -5.56
CA LYS A 218 -4.65 3.04 -6.93
C LYS A 218 -4.14 1.85 -7.75
N GLN A 219 -4.93 1.40 -8.71
CA GLN A 219 -4.54 0.37 -9.66
C GLN A 219 -3.46 0.91 -10.62
N GLY A 220 -2.39 0.15 -10.80
CA GLY A 220 -1.35 0.41 -11.79
C GLY A 220 0.06 0.50 -11.21
N THR A 221 0.91 1.30 -11.85
CA THR A 221 2.34 1.43 -11.53
C THR A 221 2.62 2.82 -10.96
N ASP A 222 3.36 2.89 -9.85
CA ASP A 222 3.93 4.12 -9.32
C ASP A 222 5.45 4.10 -9.44
N VAL A 223 6.05 5.17 -9.95
CA VAL A 223 7.49 5.31 -10.14
C VAL A 223 7.99 6.58 -9.47
N VAL A 224 9.12 6.49 -8.77
CA VAL A 224 9.84 7.62 -8.19
C VAL A 224 11.28 7.52 -8.67
N SER A 225 11.84 8.64 -9.10
CA SER A 225 13.24 8.70 -9.58
C SER A 225 13.94 9.94 -9.06
N ASP A 226 15.25 9.83 -8.87
CA ASP A 226 16.15 10.95 -8.55
C ASP A 226 16.40 11.86 -9.75
N SER A 227 16.07 11.38 -10.96
CA SER A 227 16.13 12.13 -12.22
C SER A 227 14.74 12.38 -12.79
N VAL A 228 14.53 13.58 -13.33
CA VAL A 228 13.31 13.94 -14.07
C VAL A 228 13.19 13.09 -15.33
N GLU A 229 14.31 12.88 -16.02
CA GLU A 229 14.42 12.10 -17.25
C GLU A 229 13.91 10.67 -17.04
N GLY A 230 14.28 10.03 -15.92
CA GLY A 230 13.79 8.70 -15.57
C GLY A 230 12.28 8.64 -15.39
N VAL A 231 11.67 9.68 -14.81
CA VAL A 231 10.21 9.77 -14.65
C VAL A 231 9.50 10.01 -15.99
N VAL A 232 10.07 10.84 -16.86
CA VAL A 232 9.53 11.11 -18.20
C VAL A 232 9.62 9.87 -19.09
N LEU A 233 10.74 9.15 -19.08
CA LEU A 233 10.89 7.90 -19.82
C LEU A 233 9.87 6.85 -19.35
N ALA A 234 9.69 6.69 -18.04
CA ALA A 234 8.69 5.79 -17.49
C ALA A 234 7.26 6.19 -17.90
N ALA A 235 6.99 7.50 -18.01
CA ALA A 235 5.70 8.00 -18.45
C ALA A 235 5.44 7.67 -19.93
N ALA A 236 6.46 7.79 -20.79
CA ALA A 236 6.35 7.40 -22.19
C ALA A 236 5.96 5.92 -22.33
N GLN A 237 6.63 5.03 -21.58
CA GLN A 237 6.32 3.59 -21.58
C GLN A 237 4.89 3.29 -21.13
N ALA A 238 4.41 3.96 -20.08
CA ALA A 238 3.04 3.83 -19.61
C ALA A 238 2.01 4.25 -20.68
N LEU A 239 2.32 5.31 -21.45
CA LEU A 239 1.45 5.81 -22.51
C LEU A 239 1.50 4.95 -23.76
N ASP A 240 2.67 4.44 -24.15
CA ASP A 240 2.84 3.51 -25.27
C ASP A 240 2.10 2.19 -25.04
N ALA A 241 2.00 1.74 -23.78
CA ALA A 241 1.17 0.61 -23.38
C ALA A 241 -0.35 0.91 -23.40
N GLY A 242 -0.76 2.11 -23.80
CA GLY A 242 -2.16 2.55 -23.85
C GLY A 242 -2.75 2.96 -22.50
N GLY A 243 -1.92 3.17 -21.48
CA GLY A 243 -2.33 3.61 -20.16
C GLY A 243 -2.51 5.13 -20.03
N ALA A 244 -2.79 5.57 -18.81
CA ALA A 244 -2.74 6.97 -18.40
C ALA A 244 -1.47 7.21 -17.57
N ALA A 245 -0.94 8.43 -17.64
CA ALA A 245 0.24 8.87 -16.89
C ALA A 245 -0.04 10.20 -16.18
N ARG A 246 0.43 10.32 -14.94
CA ARG A 246 0.38 11.54 -14.16
C ARG A 246 1.73 11.75 -13.51
N ILE A 247 2.40 12.84 -13.86
CA ILE A 247 3.64 13.22 -13.19
C ILE A 247 3.33 14.30 -12.16
N THR A 248 3.81 14.10 -10.93
CA THR A 248 3.81 15.10 -9.85
C THR A 248 5.26 15.42 -9.51
N SER A 249 5.64 16.69 -9.50
CA SER A 249 7.03 17.12 -9.31
C SER A 249 7.11 18.33 -8.36
N PRO A 250 8.16 18.43 -7.52
CA PRO A 250 8.38 19.64 -6.71
C PRO A 250 8.63 20.87 -7.58
N GLU A 251 9.32 20.68 -8.71
CA GLU A 251 9.76 21.73 -9.63
C GLU A 251 9.09 21.58 -11.00
N PRO A 252 8.95 22.67 -11.79
CA PRO A 252 8.42 22.57 -13.14
C PRO A 252 9.36 21.73 -14.01
N LEU A 253 8.79 20.79 -14.76
CA LEU A 253 9.55 19.95 -15.69
C LEU A 253 9.95 20.75 -16.94
N ASP A 254 11.14 20.46 -17.46
CA ASP A 254 11.62 21.06 -18.70
C ASP A 254 10.64 20.81 -19.86
N ALA A 255 10.32 21.87 -20.59
CA ALA A 255 9.41 21.82 -21.72
C ALA A 255 9.96 20.94 -22.85
N ASP A 256 11.28 20.85 -23.02
CA ASP A 256 11.87 20.00 -24.07
C ASP A 256 11.73 18.52 -23.74
N LEU A 257 11.87 18.13 -22.46
CA LEU A 257 11.61 16.75 -22.00
C LEU A 257 10.13 16.37 -22.15
N LEU A 258 9.23 17.32 -21.87
CA LEU A 258 7.79 17.07 -22.03
C LEU A 258 7.34 16.93 -23.50
N ARG A 259 8.11 17.44 -24.47
CA ARG A 259 7.79 17.27 -25.92
C ARG A 259 7.94 15.84 -26.39
N GLU A 260 8.68 15.00 -25.66
CA GLU A 260 8.81 13.57 -25.95
C GLU A 260 7.53 12.80 -25.61
N LEU A 261 6.63 13.39 -24.81
CA LEU A 261 5.33 12.84 -24.47
C LEU A 261 4.23 13.40 -25.38
N PRO A 262 3.13 12.65 -25.61
CA PRO A 262 1.93 13.18 -26.26
C PRO A 262 1.46 14.50 -25.63
N VAL A 263 0.68 15.30 -26.36
CA VAL A 263 0.19 16.59 -25.84
C VAL A 263 -0.56 16.39 -24.52
N CYS A 264 -0.07 17.04 -23.47
CA CYS A 264 -0.66 16.99 -22.12
C CYS A 264 -2.13 17.44 -22.16
N ILE A 265 -3.04 16.61 -21.64
CA ILE A 265 -4.50 16.82 -21.73
C ILE A 265 -4.97 17.82 -20.65
N GLY A 266 -4.13 18.10 -19.65
CA GLY A 266 -4.35 19.18 -18.69
C GLY A 266 -3.20 19.33 -17.69
N GLN A 267 -2.78 20.58 -17.47
CA GLN A 267 -2.06 20.97 -16.25
C GLN A 267 -3.11 21.29 -15.20
N GLU A 268 -3.13 20.56 -14.08
CA GLU A 268 -3.89 21.05 -12.93
C GLU A 268 -3.23 22.31 -12.41
N ARG A 269 -4.02 23.28 -11.93
CA ARG A 269 -3.46 24.45 -11.25
C ARG A 269 -2.47 23.97 -10.20
N PRO A 270 -1.29 24.59 -10.09
CA PRO A 270 -0.35 24.25 -9.03
C PRO A 270 -1.11 24.24 -7.70
N PHE A 271 -1.14 23.10 -7.02
CA PHE A 271 -1.26 23.16 -5.57
C PHE A 271 -0.01 23.88 -5.10
N SER A 272 -0.12 24.70 -4.05
CA SER A 272 0.87 25.71 -3.62
C SER A 272 2.31 25.21 -3.36
N ALA A 273 2.65 23.97 -3.69
CA ALA A 273 3.95 23.33 -3.49
C ALA A 273 4.35 22.28 -4.57
N CYS A 274 3.56 22.02 -5.63
CA CYS A 274 3.90 21.01 -6.66
C CYS A 274 3.32 21.32 -8.06
N HIS A 275 4.00 20.80 -9.09
CA HIS A 275 3.58 20.81 -10.49
C HIS A 275 2.99 19.45 -10.89
N VAL A 276 1.86 19.46 -11.61
CA VAL A 276 1.12 18.24 -12.01
C VAL A 276 0.87 18.23 -13.51
N TYR A 277 1.27 17.14 -14.16
CA TYR A 277 1.11 16.91 -15.60
C TYR A 277 0.32 15.62 -15.81
N ARG A 278 -0.64 15.61 -16.74
CA ARG A 278 -1.57 14.48 -16.93
C ARG A 278 -1.81 14.13 -18.39
N TRP A 279 -1.85 12.82 -18.62
CA TRP A 279 -2.14 12.18 -19.89
C TRP A 279 -3.11 11.03 -19.67
N GLY A 280 -4.11 10.92 -20.54
CA GLY A 280 -5.20 9.95 -20.38
C GLY A 280 -6.15 10.26 -19.22
N LYS A 281 -7.11 9.37 -18.98
CA LYS A 281 -8.07 9.48 -17.86
C LYS A 281 -7.74 8.43 -16.81
N PHE A 282 -7.38 8.88 -15.61
CA PHE A 282 -7.39 8.03 -14.43
C PHE A 282 -8.83 7.84 -14.00
N SER A 283 -9.37 6.64 -14.10
CA SER A 283 -10.57 6.27 -13.34
C SER A 283 -10.15 6.22 -11.88
N SER A 284 -10.40 7.30 -11.13
CA SER A 284 -10.16 7.27 -9.69
C SER A 284 -11.17 6.33 -9.04
N TYR A 285 -10.72 5.61 -8.00
CA TYR A 285 -11.60 4.76 -7.18
C TYR A 285 -12.82 5.54 -6.64
N GLU A 286 -12.63 6.82 -6.31
CA GLU A 286 -13.70 7.72 -5.87
C GLU A 286 -14.68 8.08 -6.99
N ASP A 287 -14.21 8.32 -8.23
CA ASP A 287 -15.08 8.57 -9.38
C ASP A 287 -15.96 7.36 -9.69
N ASP A 288 -15.43 6.15 -9.58
CA ASP A 288 -16.19 4.93 -9.85
C ASP A 288 -17.25 4.68 -8.76
N ARG A 289 -16.93 4.94 -7.49
CA ARG A 289 -17.88 4.90 -6.37
C ARG A 289 -18.96 5.99 -6.48
N TYR A 290 -18.56 7.22 -6.79
CA TYR A 290 -19.47 8.37 -6.97
C TYR A 290 -20.43 8.14 -8.14
N ARG A 291 -19.91 7.72 -9.31
CA ARG A 291 -20.74 7.44 -10.49
C ARG A 291 -21.75 6.32 -10.26
N ARG A 292 -21.44 5.32 -9.44
CA ARG A 292 -22.37 4.21 -9.15
C ARG A 292 -23.40 4.57 -8.10
N ARG A 293 -23.05 5.37 -7.08
CA ARG A 293 -24.01 5.90 -6.09
C ARG A 293 -25.03 6.87 -6.68
N HIS A 294 -24.67 7.59 -7.73
CA HIS A 294 -25.55 8.59 -8.37
C HIS A 294 -26.16 8.12 -9.70
N ARG A 295 -26.13 6.80 -9.96
CA ARG A 295 -26.79 6.17 -11.13
C ARG A 295 -28.07 5.41 -10.78
N SER A 296 -28.51 5.42 -9.52
CA SER A 296 -29.80 4.88 -9.07
C SER A 296 -30.91 5.91 -9.20
#